data_AF-A0A5M3XIQ3-F1
#
_entry.id   AF-A0A5M3XIQ3-F1
#
_cell.length_a   1.000
_cell.length_b   1.000
_cell.length_c   1.000
_cell.angle_alpha   90.00
_cell.angle_beta   90.00
_cell.angle_gamma   90.00
#
_symmetry.space_group_name_H-M   'P 1'
#
loop_
_entity.id
_entity.type
_entity.pdbx_description
1 polymer ?
#
loop_
_entity_poly.entity_id
_entity_poly.type
_entity_poly.pdbx_seq_one_letter_code
_entity_poly.pdbx_strand_id
1 'polypeptide(L)'
;MTALLVSLGPDLYWWIGSLLTDGFGQESFGWTTYGICPGFELYFANEYIMYTILEFPLFWYGGAPLLLLGFAGWYLSTRRGRDRLGRTLAGLTATLLIARCLPSPLLYAYDTMSPDCAQLWDPLSFALGIDLYYLIPPILILLATRTPRGQRGLVGRRVAIVLTLLGTSVITAQSTATSKVRAYWELGCDGSSYTPLRGLATVEAQFLCRVRGHSSDDYYEGVPGWEHVGDREVLAQGRQLCDLAERHGGNVNAQAVENAPQASLAEALVFLCPAVAQAQAAEERRQADANDAYQARHDNACAAHPRHKPRIKPVRQQHATMFTEFWYIQGWENGFEGTAPDPVRDLVGSERGALTIWAADEVGNACLTAESYTRRPPLETKGWEEIIEVGYESPTGTLTLVDGGGESITGLTAKGPGSYRVRVHLRGRDLVTQAIDPPDGAVRLLIMVFPGEPTEPIIYK
;
A
#
# COMPACT_ATOMS: atom_id res chain seq x y z
N MET A 1 -32.16 31.57 29.71
CA MET A 1 -32.24 30.09 29.74
C MET A 1 -31.84 29.46 28.41
N THR A 2 -32.44 29.81 27.27
CA THR A 2 -32.12 29.18 25.96
C THR A 2 -30.69 29.46 25.48
N ALA A 3 -30.13 30.65 25.75
CA ALA A 3 -28.73 30.96 25.44
C ALA A 3 -27.74 30.20 26.34
N LEU A 4 -28.13 29.90 27.59
CA LEU A 4 -27.33 29.12 28.54
C LEU A 4 -27.29 27.63 28.15
N LEU A 5 -28.38 27.11 27.57
CA LEU A 5 -28.48 25.74 27.07
C LEU A 5 -27.72 25.50 25.76
N VAL A 6 -27.51 26.55 24.95
CA VAL A 6 -26.70 26.47 23.72
C VAL A 6 -25.21 26.62 24.06
N SER A 7 -24.84 27.45 25.04
CA SER A 7 -23.45 27.58 25.49
C SER A 7 -22.98 26.41 26.34
N LEU A 8 -23.86 25.81 27.14
CA LEU A 8 -23.58 24.59 27.91
C LEU A 8 -23.90 23.31 27.13
N GLY A 9 -24.42 23.42 25.90
CA GLY A 9 -24.78 22.27 25.07
C GLY A 9 -23.61 21.32 24.84
N PRO A 10 -22.40 21.83 24.47
CA PRO A 10 -21.21 21.01 24.36
C PRO A 10 -20.78 20.40 25.71
N ASP A 11 -20.81 21.17 26.79
CA ASP A 11 -20.36 20.70 28.11
C ASP A 11 -21.32 19.69 28.78
N LEU A 12 -22.63 19.87 28.63
CA LEU A 12 -23.64 18.89 29.06
C LEU A 12 -23.59 17.63 28.19
N TYR A 13 -23.31 17.78 26.89
CA TYR A 13 -23.10 16.68 25.96
C TYR A 13 -21.85 15.87 26.34
N TRP A 14 -20.73 16.53 26.68
CA TRP A 14 -19.52 15.90 27.22
C TRP A 14 -19.78 15.18 28.54
N TRP A 15 -20.50 15.82 29.46
CA TRP A 15 -20.79 15.24 30.77
C TRP A 15 -21.70 14.01 30.67
N ILE A 16 -22.77 14.07 29.88
CA ILE A 16 -23.70 12.95 29.68
C ILE A 16 -23.06 11.82 28.86
N GLY A 17 -22.25 12.13 27.83
CA GLY A 17 -21.50 11.15 27.04
C GLY A 17 -20.51 10.35 27.89
N SER A 18 -19.79 11.03 28.79
CA SER A 18 -18.86 10.39 29.74
C SER A 18 -19.55 9.52 30.80
N LEU A 19 -20.82 9.80 31.11
CA LEU A 19 -21.61 9.07 32.11
C LEU A 19 -22.31 7.82 31.55
N LEU A 20 -22.52 7.76 30.24
CA LEU A 20 -23.26 6.68 29.57
C LEU A 20 -22.35 5.70 28.81
N THR A 21 -21.06 6.02 28.63
CA THR A 21 -20.11 5.16 27.92
C THR A 21 -18.86 4.95 28.77
N ASP A 22 -18.82 3.85 29.51
CA ASP A 22 -17.60 3.40 30.22
C ASP A 22 -16.51 3.08 29.19
N GLY A 23 -15.64 4.05 28.89
CA GLY A 23 -14.39 3.86 28.15
C GLY A 23 -14.33 4.37 26.71
N PHE A 24 -15.45 4.61 26.03
CA PHE A 24 -15.41 5.03 24.61
C PHE A 24 -15.19 6.55 24.39
N GLY A 25 -15.41 7.39 25.40
CA GLY A 25 -15.32 8.85 25.24
C GLY A 25 -13.92 9.38 24.91
N GLN A 26 -12.85 8.65 25.26
CA GLN A 26 -11.48 9.03 24.89
C GLN A 26 -10.97 8.34 23.61
N GLU A 27 -11.47 7.15 23.27
CA GLU A 27 -11.04 6.45 22.05
C GLU A 27 -11.81 6.89 20.79
N SER A 28 -13.07 7.34 20.93
CA SER A 28 -13.92 7.66 19.76
C SER A 28 -13.62 9.02 19.12
N PHE A 29 -13.03 9.97 19.86
CA PHE A 29 -12.73 11.31 19.35
C PHE A 29 -11.25 11.57 19.05
N GLY A 30 -10.36 10.61 19.37
CA GLY A 30 -9.01 10.57 18.79
C GLY A 30 -9.01 10.34 17.27
N TRP A 31 -10.18 10.02 16.70
CA TRP A 31 -10.44 9.81 15.28
C TRP A 31 -11.19 10.97 14.59
N THR A 32 -11.30 12.15 15.24
CA THR A 32 -11.43 13.37 14.43
C THR A 32 -10.07 13.63 13.79
N THR A 33 -9.81 12.87 12.73
CA THR A 33 -8.73 13.14 11.79
C THR A 33 -8.81 14.58 11.33
N TYR A 34 -7.69 15.13 10.88
CA TYR A 34 -7.58 16.46 10.28
C TYR A 34 -8.33 16.53 8.93
N GLY A 35 -9.62 16.21 8.88
CA GLY A 35 -10.36 16.06 7.63
C GLY A 35 -10.63 17.36 6.92
N ILE A 36 -10.84 17.21 5.62
CA ILE A 36 -11.01 18.27 4.63
C ILE A 36 -12.32 19.06 4.87
N CYS A 37 -13.32 18.43 5.51
CA CYS A 37 -14.68 18.97 5.68
C CYS A 37 -15.24 18.70 7.08
N PRO A 38 -15.12 19.66 8.01
CA PRO A 38 -15.49 19.44 9.41
C PRO A 38 -16.97 19.10 9.60
N GLY A 39 -17.86 19.62 8.75
CA GLY A 39 -19.28 19.29 8.79
C GLY A 39 -19.55 17.82 8.46
N PHE A 40 -18.88 17.29 7.44
CA PHE A 40 -18.99 15.91 6.98
C PHE A 40 -18.43 14.96 8.03
N GLU A 41 -17.29 15.25 8.63
CA GLU A 41 -16.75 14.45 9.73
C GLU A 41 -17.66 14.46 10.96
N LEU A 42 -18.14 15.64 11.36
CA LEU A 42 -19.12 15.75 12.43
C LEU A 42 -20.42 15.02 12.08
N TYR A 43 -20.81 14.98 10.81
CA TYR A 43 -21.97 14.22 10.35
C TYR A 43 -21.76 12.72 10.56
N PHE A 44 -20.62 12.15 10.13
CA PHE A 44 -20.33 10.73 10.31
C PHE A 44 -20.13 10.34 11.79
N ALA A 45 -19.40 11.16 12.56
CA ALA A 45 -19.22 10.94 13.98
C ALA A 45 -20.57 10.97 14.73
N ASN A 46 -21.45 11.89 14.34
CA ASN A 46 -22.78 11.98 14.90
C ASN A 46 -23.70 10.86 14.36
N GLU A 47 -23.58 10.45 13.10
CA GLU A 47 -24.41 9.42 12.47
C GLU A 47 -24.31 8.10 13.24
N TYR A 48 -23.11 7.73 13.70
CA TYR A 48 -22.91 6.51 14.49
C TYR A 48 -23.65 6.55 15.84
N ILE A 49 -23.60 7.68 16.55
CA ILE A 49 -24.31 7.88 17.83
C ILE A 49 -25.83 7.98 17.59
N MET A 50 -26.21 8.68 16.53
CA MET A 50 -27.60 8.86 16.13
C MET A 50 -28.22 7.55 15.66
N TYR A 51 -27.45 6.61 15.12
CA TYR A 51 -27.92 5.27 14.74
C TYR A 51 -28.50 4.53 15.95
N THR A 52 -27.80 4.54 17.08
CA THR A 52 -28.29 3.96 18.35
C THR A 52 -29.57 4.63 18.85
N ILE A 53 -29.70 5.95 18.67
CA ILE A 53 -30.92 6.69 19.03
C ILE A 53 -32.06 6.38 18.04
N LEU A 54 -31.75 6.18 16.77
CA LEU A 54 -32.71 5.87 15.71
C LEU A 54 -33.29 4.46 15.80
N GLU A 55 -32.57 3.53 16.42
CA GLU A 55 -33.09 2.20 16.70
C GLU A 55 -34.24 2.22 17.72
N PHE A 56 -34.37 3.28 18.52
CA PHE A 56 -35.53 3.43 19.39
C PHE A 56 -36.82 3.53 18.56
N PRO A 57 -37.84 2.70 18.85
CA PRO A 57 -39.08 2.64 18.08
C PRO A 57 -39.80 3.99 17.92
N LEU A 58 -39.56 4.95 18.80
CA LEU A 58 -40.14 6.30 18.71
C LEU A 58 -39.65 7.08 17.48
N PHE A 59 -38.44 6.82 16.99
CA PHE A 59 -37.80 7.55 15.89
C PHE A 59 -37.91 6.84 14.53
N TRP A 60 -38.52 5.66 14.48
CA TRP A 60 -38.73 4.93 13.23
C TRP A 60 -39.54 5.75 12.22
N TYR A 61 -39.25 5.55 10.93
CA TYR A 61 -39.92 6.22 9.81
C TYR A 61 -39.90 7.75 9.93
N GLY A 62 -38.76 8.33 10.34
CA GLY A 62 -38.61 9.79 10.53
C GLY A 62 -39.34 10.32 11.76
N GLY A 63 -39.60 9.46 12.76
CA GLY A 63 -40.30 9.84 14.00
C GLY A 63 -41.82 9.81 13.93
N ALA A 64 -42.40 9.05 12.99
CA ALA A 64 -43.86 8.91 12.88
C ALA A 64 -44.54 8.42 14.18
N PRO A 65 -43.99 7.45 14.94
CA PRO A 65 -44.58 7.04 16.21
C PRO A 65 -44.56 8.15 17.27
N LEU A 66 -43.46 8.91 17.36
CA LEU A 66 -43.36 10.06 18.25
C LEU A 66 -44.35 11.17 17.87
N LEU A 67 -44.53 11.43 16.57
CA LEU A 67 -45.55 12.36 16.06
C LEU A 67 -46.97 11.93 16.48
N LEU A 68 -47.31 10.65 16.33
CA LEU A 68 -48.62 10.12 16.72
C LEU A 68 -48.87 10.24 18.22
N LEU A 69 -47.87 9.90 19.04
CA LEU A 69 -47.97 10.04 20.50
C LEU A 69 -48.08 11.50 20.94
N GLY A 70 -47.29 12.40 20.34
CA GLY A 70 -47.36 13.83 20.58
C GLY A 70 -48.73 14.40 20.22
N PHE A 71 -49.29 14.00 19.07
CA PHE A 71 -50.62 14.37 18.63
C PHE A 71 -51.71 13.82 19.56
N ALA A 72 -51.66 12.53 19.90
CA ALA A 72 -52.62 11.90 20.81
C ALA A 72 -52.59 12.56 22.20
N GLY A 73 -51.40 12.85 22.73
CA GLY A 73 -51.21 13.54 24.00
C GLY A 73 -51.76 14.97 23.97
N TRP A 74 -51.53 15.71 22.88
CA TRP A 74 -52.11 17.03 22.66
C TRP A 74 -53.64 16.97 22.58
N TYR A 75 -54.19 16.05 21.81
CA TYR A 75 -55.63 15.88 21.59
C TYR A 75 -56.37 15.47 22.87
N LEU A 76 -55.83 14.52 23.63
CA LEU A 76 -56.42 14.10 24.91
C LEU A 76 -56.34 15.22 25.96
N SER A 77 -55.26 15.99 25.95
CA SER A 77 -55.09 17.12 26.88
C SER A 77 -56.08 18.25 26.59
N THR A 78 -56.27 18.60 25.32
CA THR A 78 -57.24 19.62 24.90
C THR A 78 -58.68 19.17 25.19
N ARG A 79 -59.05 17.91 24.89
CA ARG A 79 -60.37 17.37 25.27
C ARG A 79 -60.65 17.39 26.76
N ARG A 80 -59.62 17.30 27.61
CA ARG A 80 -59.75 17.38 29.07
C ARG A 80 -59.63 18.81 29.62
N GLY A 81 -59.66 19.84 28.76
CA GLY A 81 -59.52 21.25 29.15
C GLY A 81 -58.12 21.64 29.66
N ARG A 82 -57.10 20.82 29.37
CA ARG A 82 -55.70 21.03 29.78
C ARG A 82 -54.85 21.56 28.63
N ASP A 83 -55.22 22.70 28.06
CA ASP A 83 -54.59 23.28 26.86
C ASP A 83 -53.10 23.63 27.03
N ARG A 84 -52.68 23.91 28.26
CA ARG A 84 -51.25 24.15 28.57
C ARG A 84 -50.45 22.86 28.42
N LEU A 85 -50.95 21.76 29.00
CA LEU A 85 -50.28 20.45 28.94
C LEU A 85 -50.19 19.95 27.50
N GLY A 86 -51.28 20.08 26.73
CA GLY A 86 -51.28 19.68 25.32
C GLY A 86 -50.22 20.42 24.51
N ARG A 87 -50.09 21.73 24.70
CA ARG A 87 -49.06 22.53 24.02
C ARG A 87 -47.64 22.16 24.42
N THR A 88 -47.42 21.86 25.70
CA THR A 88 -46.11 21.38 26.17
C THR A 88 -45.72 20.07 25.51
N LEU A 89 -46.65 19.10 25.43
CA LEU A 89 -46.40 17.80 24.80
C LEU A 89 -46.11 17.93 23.30
N ALA A 90 -46.88 18.75 22.59
CA ALA A 90 -46.65 19.02 21.17
C ALA A 90 -45.34 19.77 20.92
N GLY A 91 -45.00 20.75 21.77
CA GLY A 91 -43.72 21.47 21.69
C GLY A 91 -42.51 20.58 21.97
N LEU A 92 -42.61 19.67 22.96
CA LEU A 92 -41.56 18.70 23.26
C LEU A 92 -41.35 17.74 22.07
N THR A 93 -42.44 17.23 21.51
CA THR A 93 -42.42 16.37 20.31
C THR A 93 -41.71 17.06 19.16
N ALA A 94 -42.08 18.31 18.85
CA ALA A 94 -41.45 19.06 17.78
C ALA A 94 -39.97 19.35 18.05
N THR A 95 -39.61 19.64 19.30
CA THR A 95 -38.22 19.92 19.69
C THR A 95 -37.33 18.70 19.50
N LEU A 96 -37.80 17.51 19.91
CA LEU A 96 -37.04 16.26 19.75
C LEU A 96 -36.81 15.91 18.26
N LEU A 97 -37.83 16.12 17.41
CA LEU A 97 -37.71 15.87 15.98
C LEU A 97 -36.79 16.87 15.28
N ILE A 98 -36.82 18.15 15.68
CA ILE A 98 -35.88 19.16 15.15
C ILE A 98 -34.46 18.86 15.60
N ALA A 99 -34.24 18.52 16.87
CA ALA A 99 -32.92 18.14 17.36
C ALA A 99 -32.35 16.93 16.60
N ARG A 100 -33.21 16.02 16.15
CA ARG A 100 -32.84 14.88 15.32
C ARG A 100 -32.50 15.27 13.87
N CYS A 101 -33.33 16.09 13.21
CA CYS A 101 -33.24 16.27 11.76
C CYS A 101 -32.46 17.53 11.33
N LEU A 102 -32.21 18.47 12.25
CA LEU A 102 -31.53 19.73 11.95
C LEU A 102 -30.00 19.64 11.83
N PRO A 103 -29.27 18.76 12.55
CA PRO A 103 -27.81 18.73 12.46
C PRO A 103 -27.28 18.50 11.05
N SER A 104 -27.77 17.49 10.32
CA SER A 104 -27.29 17.15 8.98
C SER A 104 -27.36 18.32 7.97
N PRO A 105 -28.51 19.01 7.79
CA PRO A 105 -28.58 20.14 6.87
C PRO A 105 -27.77 21.36 7.35
N LEU A 106 -27.56 21.54 8.66
CA LEU A 106 -26.67 22.60 9.16
C LEU A 106 -25.21 22.31 8.87
N LEU A 107 -24.77 21.05 9.03
CA LEU A 107 -23.41 20.61 8.74
C LEU A 107 -23.14 20.65 7.23
N TYR A 108 -24.11 20.26 6.39
CA TYR A 108 -24.06 20.46 4.95
C TYR A 108 -23.99 21.94 4.56
N ALA A 109 -24.83 22.78 5.17
CA ALA A 109 -24.80 24.22 4.92
C ALA A 109 -23.46 24.86 5.34
N TYR A 110 -22.85 24.34 6.41
CA TYR A 110 -21.51 24.75 6.85
C TYR A 110 -20.43 24.34 5.84
N ASP A 111 -20.48 23.11 5.35
CA ASP A 111 -19.46 22.59 4.43
C ASP A 111 -19.60 23.11 3.00
N THR A 112 -20.81 23.36 2.52
CA THR A 112 -21.04 23.95 1.18
C THR A 112 -20.52 25.37 1.02
N MET A 113 -20.09 26.00 2.12
CA MET A 113 -19.31 27.24 2.09
C MET A 113 -17.93 27.02 1.46
N SER A 114 -17.45 25.77 1.42
CA SER A 114 -16.28 25.30 0.68
C SER A 114 -16.71 24.47 -0.55
N PRO A 115 -16.36 24.88 -1.78
CA PRO A 115 -16.69 24.12 -3.00
C PRO A 115 -16.11 22.70 -3.01
N ASP A 116 -14.96 22.50 -2.36
CA ASP A 116 -14.29 21.20 -2.27
C ASP A 116 -15.07 20.23 -1.37
N CYS A 117 -15.76 20.76 -0.36
CA CYS A 117 -16.59 19.95 0.52
C CYS A 117 -17.95 19.62 -0.05
N ALA A 118 -18.53 20.50 -0.87
CA ALA A 118 -19.83 20.25 -1.48
C ALA A 118 -19.88 18.93 -2.29
N GLN A 119 -18.76 18.53 -2.90
CA GLN A 119 -18.65 17.28 -3.66
C GLN A 119 -18.67 16.02 -2.78
N LEU A 120 -18.12 16.09 -1.57
CA LEU A 120 -18.16 14.97 -0.61
C LEU A 120 -19.58 14.66 -0.15
N TRP A 121 -20.45 15.66 -0.14
CA TRP A 121 -21.86 15.52 0.21
C TRP A 121 -22.76 15.08 -0.96
N ASP A 122 -22.26 15.06 -2.20
CA ASP A 122 -23.06 14.75 -3.39
C ASP A 122 -23.74 13.36 -3.32
N PRO A 123 -23.06 12.29 -2.86
CA PRO A 123 -23.69 10.99 -2.63
C PRO A 123 -24.79 11.01 -1.55
N LEU A 124 -24.74 11.97 -0.63
CA LEU A 124 -25.68 12.13 0.49
C LEU A 124 -26.79 13.15 0.22
N SER A 125 -26.83 13.75 -0.97
CA SER A 125 -27.83 14.75 -1.36
C SER A 125 -29.27 14.27 -1.17
N PHE A 126 -29.54 12.97 -1.40
CA PHE A 126 -30.84 12.35 -1.14
C PHE A 126 -31.18 12.28 0.36
N ALA A 127 -30.22 11.88 1.21
CA ALA A 127 -30.40 11.81 2.66
C ALA A 127 -30.68 13.20 3.26
N LEU A 128 -29.97 14.23 2.77
CA LEU A 128 -30.22 15.63 3.13
C LEU A 128 -31.62 16.09 2.71
N GLY A 129 -32.07 15.70 1.52
CA GLY A 129 -33.44 15.96 1.06
C GLY A 129 -34.49 15.33 1.97
N ILE A 130 -34.24 14.11 2.46
CA ILE A 130 -35.10 13.41 3.42
C ILE A 130 -35.10 14.11 4.79
N ASP A 131 -33.95 14.49 5.33
CA ASP A 131 -33.86 15.18 6.62
C ASP A 131 -34.57 16.54 6.57
N LEU A 132 -34.44 17.28 5.46
CA LEU A 132 -35.20 18.51 5.22
C LEU A 132 -36.72 18.26 5.13
N TYR A 133 -37.14 17.17 4.49
CA TYR A 133 -38.55 16.77 4.44
C TYR A 133 -39.10 16.46 5.83
N TYR A 134 -38.33 15.77 6.68
CA TYR A 134 -38.73 15.43 8.04
C TYR A 134 -38.76 16.62 9.02
N LEU A 135 -38.18 17.77 8.65
CA LEU A 135 -38.35 19.02 9.41
C LEU A 135 -39.73 19.66 9.21
N ILE A 136 -40.49 19.29 8.17
CA ILE A 136 -41.80 19.90 7.87
C ILE A 136 -42.82 19.64 9.00
N PRO A 137 -43.10 18.39 9.44
CA PRO A 137 -44.07 18.12 10.51
C PRO A 137 -43.80 18.86 11.83
N PRO A 138 -42.59 18.87 12.42
CA PRO A 138 -42.36 19.57 13.68
C PRO A 138 -42.47 21.08 13.54
N ILE A 139 -42.10 21.66 12.41
CA ILE A 139 -42.32 23.09 12.13
C ILE A 139 -43.83 23.39 12.09
N LEU A 140 -44.62 22.56 11.42
CA LEU A 140 -46.09 22.71 11.39
C LEU A 140 -46.71 22.56 12.78
N ILE A 141 -46.22 21.63 13.61
CA ILE A 141 -46.66 21.49 15.01
C ILE A 141 -46.35 22.76 15.81
N LEU A 142 -45.16 23.33 15.69
CA LEU A 142 -44.80 24.59 16.37
C LEU A 142 -45.66 25.77 15.88
N LEU A 143 -45.99 25.83 14.60
CA LEU A 143 -46.87 26.86 14.04
C LEU A 143 -48.31 26.70 14.53
N ALA A 144 -48.85 25.47 14.54
CA ALA A 144 -50.22 25.18 14.97
C ALA A 144 -50.41 25.39 16.48
N THR A 145 -49.36 25.19 17.29
CA THR A 145 -49.42 25.32 18.75
C THR A 145 -49.16 26.73 19.25
N ARG A 146 -48.76 27.66 18.37
CA ARG A 146 -48.63 29.09 18.71
C ARG A 146 -50.00 29.68 19.00
N THR A 147 -50.21 30.06 20.26
CA THR A 147 -51.39 30.86 20.61
C THR A 147 -51.30 32.24 19.95
N PRO A 148 -52.36 32.72 19.28
CA PRO A 148 -52.43 34.08 18.77
C PRO A 148 -52.62 35.04 19.96
N ARG A 149 -51.54 35.36 20.67
CA ARG A 149 -51.56 36.40 21.71
C ARG A 149 -50.34 37.31 21.58
N GLY A 150 -50.54 38.40 20.84
CA GLY A 150 -50.20 39.75 21.32
C GLY A 150 -48.75 40.20 21.46
N GLN A 151 -47.71 39.46 21.05
CA GLN A 151 -46.34 40.01 21.04
C GLN A 151 -45.54 39.54 19.81
N ARG A 152 -45.69 40.29 18.70
CA ARG A 152 -44.99 40.08 17.41
C ARG A 152 -43.53 40.58 17.38
N GLY A 153 -42.97 41.13 18.47
CA GLY A 153 -41.73 41.92 18.36
C GLY A 153 -40.39 41.18 18.56
N LEU A 154 -40.30 40.22 19.46
CA LEU A 154 -38.98 39.82 20.00
C LEU A 154 -38.42 38.49 19.46
N VAL A 155 -39.27 37.53 19.09
CA VAL A 155 -38.79 36.19 18.72
C VAL A 155 -38.37 36.12 17.25
N GLY A 156 -39.10 36.78 16.35
CA GLY A 156 -38.70 36.89 14.93
C GLY A 156 -37.35 37.59 14.75
N ARG A 157 -37.04 38.58 15.60
CA ARG A 157 -35.76 39.30 15.59
C ARG A 157 -34.60 38.42 16.06
N ARG A 158 -34.82 37.50 16.99
CA ARG A 158 -33.77 36.56 17.46
C ARG A 158 -33.45 35.49 16.43
N VAL A 159 -34.45 34.98 15.71
CA VAL A 159 -34.23 34.02 14.62
C VAL A 159 -33.51 34.68 13.44
N ALA A 160 -33.87 35.92 13.09
CA ALA A 160 -33.18 36.67 12.04
C ALA A 160 -31.72 36.99 12.42
N ILE A 161 -31.44 37.40 13.65
CA ILE A 161 -30.07 37.71 14.11
C ILE A 161 -29.18 36.46 14.10
N VAL A 162 -29.71 35.30 14.51
CA VAL A 162 -28.96 34.03 14.45
C VAL A 162 -28.64 33.66 13.01
N LEU A 163 -29.61 33.77 12.09
CA LEU A 163 -29.39 33.52 10.66
C LEU A 163 -28.42 34.53 10.01
N THR A 164 -28.39 35.78 10.48
CA THR A 164 -27.50 36.81 9.92
C THR A 164 -26.07 36.64 10.45
N LEU A 165 -25.88 36.34 11.73
CA LEU A 165 -24.56 36.06 12.32
C LEU A 165 -23.93 34.79 11.74
N LEU A 166 -24.74 33.77 11.45
CA LEU A 166 -24.31 32.57 10.71
C LEU A 166 -23.94 32.87 9.26
N GLY A 167 -24.46 33.95 8.66
CA GLY A 167 -24.14 34.35 7.29
C GLY A 167 -22.87 35.21 7.18
N THR A 168 -22.56 36.05 8.19
CA THR A 168 -21.37 36.93 8.14
C THR A 168 -20.07 36.19 8.48
N SER A 169 -20.10 35.14 9.31
CA SER A 169 -18.91 34.30 9.60
C SER A 169 -18.39 33.54 8.37
N VAL A 170 -19.24 33.35 7.36
CA VAL A 170 -18.97 32.62 6.11
C VAL A 170 -18.14 33.43 5.13
N ILE A 171 -18.30 34.76 5.16
CA ILE A 171 -17.76 35.65 4.14
C ILE A 171 -16.31 36.05 4.47
N THR A 172 -15.89 36.02 5.73
CA THR A 172 -14.51 36.36 6.15
C THR A 172 -13.50 35.21 6.03
N ALA A 173 -13.94 33.98 5.76
CA ALA A 173 -13.03 32.83 5.60
C ALA A 173 -12.50 32.64 4.16
N GLN A 174 -13.00 33.41 3.18
CA GLN A 174 -12.64 33.23 1.76
C GLN A 174 -11.29 33.85 1.34
N SER A 175 -10.53 34.48 2.24
CA SER A 175 -9.29 35.18 1.89
C SER A 175 -7.98 34.44 2.23
N THR A 176 -8.04 33.20 2.69
CA THR A 176 -6.86 32.32 2.79
C THR A 176 -7.15 31.03 2.05
N ALA A 177 -7.03 31.06 0.72
CA ALA A 177 -6.99 29.85 -0.09
C ALA A 177 -5.75 29.02 0.31
N THR A 178 -5.94 28.10 1.24
CA THR A 178 -5.00 27.01 1.50
C THR A 178 -4.81 26.22 0.21
N SER A 179 -3.56 25.89 -0.09
CA SER A 179 -3.13 25.20 -1.31
C SER A 179 -3.86 23.86 -1.46
N LYS A 180 -4.64 23.72 -2.54
CA LYS A 180 -5.34 22.49 -2.93
C LYS A 180 -4.38 21.28 -2.90
N VAL A 181 -4.84 20.19 -2.29
CA VAL A 181 -4.26 18.85 -2.42
C VAL A 181 -5.06 18.12 -3.50
N ARG A 182 -4.43 17.80 -4.64
CA ARG A 182 -5.13 17.08 -5.71
C ARG A 182 -5.13 15.57 -5.45
N ALA A 183 -6.24 14.93 -5.82
CA ALA A 183 -6.37 13.48 -5.78
C ALA A 183 -5.62 12.78 -6.93
N TYR A 184 -5.37 11.47 -6.83
CA TYR A 184 -4.57 10.73 -7.83
C TYR A 184 -5.11 10.82 -9.26
N TRP A 185 -6.44 10.79 -9.45
CA TRP A 185 -7.07 10.94 -10.77
C TRP A 185 -6.97 12.38 -11.29
N GLU A 186 -6.92 13.37 -10.40
CA GLU A 186 -6.69 14.77 -10.77
C GLU A 186 -5.23 15.06 -11.13
N LEU A 187 -4.31 14.19 -10.71
CA LEU A 187 -2.89 14.21 -11.07
C LEU A 187 -2.57 13.28 -12.25
N GLY A 188 -3.49 12.40 -12.63
CA GLY A 188 -3.31 11.48 -13.75
C GLY A 188 -2.36 10.32 -13.43
N CYS A 189 -2.24 9.93 -12.16
CA CYS A 189 -1.22 8.97 -11.73
C CYS A 189 -1.47 7.53 -12.22
N ASP A 190 -2.71 7.21 -12.61
CA ASP A 190 -3.12 5.89 -13.12
C ASP A 190 -2.80 5.69 -14.62
N GLY A 191 -2.11 6.64 -15.25
CA GLY A 191 -1.79 6.60 -16.68
C GLY A 191 -3.00 6.84 -17.60
N SER A 192 -4.18 7.14 -17.05
CA SER A 192 -5.40 7.36 -17.82
C SER A 192 -5.48 8.75 -18.46
N SER A 193 -4.69 9.72 -17.98
CA SER A 193 -4.70 11.09 -18.50
C SER A 193 -3.44 11.42 -19.31
N TYR A 194 -3.54 11.37 -20.64
CA TYR A 194 -2.54 11.97 -21.56
C TYR A 194 -2.77 13.47 -21.79
N THR A 195 -3.76 14.06 -21.13
CA THR A 195 -4.10 15.47 -21.32
C THR A 195 -3.39 16.30 -20.24
N PRO A 196 -2.58 17.32 -20.61
CA PRO A 196 -2.00 18.23 -19.65
C PRO A 196 -3.10 18.79 -18.74
N LEU A 197 -3.03 18.44 -17.46
CA LEU A 197 -3.95 18.95 -16.45
C LEU A 197 -3.87 20.47 -16.44
N ARG A 198 -5.02 21.16 -16.46
CA ARG A 198 -5.05 22.63 -16.49
C ARG A 198 -4.17 23.19 -15.36
N GLY A 199 -3.08 23.86 -15.75
CA GLY A 199 -2.20 24.60 -14.84
C GLY A 199 -1.12 23.80 -14.10
N LEU A 200 -0.80 22.57 -14.52
CA LEU A 200 0.32 21.80 -13.96
C LEU A 200 1.14 21.13 -15.08
N ALA A 201 2.47 21.20 -15.02
CA ALA A 201 3.32 20.51 -15.99
C ALA A 201 3.36 18.99 -15.71
N THR A 202 3.56 18.17 -16.73
CA THR A 202 3.61 16.70 -16.59
C THR A 202 4.62 16.22 -15.57
N VAL A 203 5.80 16.83 -15.54
CA VAL A 203 6.88 16.53 -14.57
C VAL A 203 6.49 16.85 -13.12
N GLU A 204 5.70 17.90 -12.91
CA GLU A 204 5.19 18.28 -11.59
C GLU A 204 4.10 17.33 -11.13
N ALA A 205 3.23 16.89 -12.04
CA ALA A 205 2.21 15.88 -11.75
C ALA A 205 2.87 14.55 -11.34
N GLN A 206 3.88 14.08 -12.09
CA GLN A 206 4.62 12.86 -11.77
C GLN A 206 5.34 12.95 -10.42
N PHE A 207 5.98 14.08 -10.13
CA PHE A 207 6.57 14.34 -8.82
C PHE A 207 5.53 14.23 -7.70
N LEU A 208 4.37 14.88 -7.84
CA LEU A 208 3.30 14.79 -6.85
C LEU A 208 2.73 13.37 -6.73
N CYS A 209 2.55 12.64 -7.83
CA CYS A 209 2.13 11.24 -7.80
C CYS A 209 3.10 10.39 -6.98
N ARG A 210 4.41 10.55 -7.18
CA ARG A 210 5.44 9.84 -6.43
C ARG A 210 5.41 10.21 -4.95
N VAL A 211 5.34 11.50 -4.62
CA VAL A 211 5.29 11.98 -3.23
C VAL A 211 4.05 11.43 -2.50
N ARG A 212 2.91 11.27 -3.19
CA ARG A 212 1.66 10.79 -2.59
C ARG A 212 1.50 9.26 -2.58
N GLY A 213 2.45 8.50 -3.15
CA GLY A 213 2.32 7.04 -3.25
C GLY A 213 1.24 6.60 -4.23
N HIS A 214 1.04 7.37 -5.30
CA HIS A 214 0.10 7.05 -6.38
C HIS A 214 0.80 6.60 -7.66
N SER A 215 2.11 6.31 -7.62
CA SER A 215 2.81 5.75 -8.77
C SER A 215 2.25 4.38 -9.16
N SER A 216 2.32 4.03 -10.44
CA SER A 216 1.90 2.73 -10.99
C SER A 216 2.64 1.52 -10.39
N ASP A 217 3.67 1.76 -9.60
CA ASP A 217 4.41 0.72 -8.87
C ASP A 217 3.68 0.43 -7.56
N ASP A 218 2.94 -0.68 -7.51
CA ASP A 218 2.09 -1.13 -6.38
C ASP A 218 2.82 -1.29 -5.03
N TYR A 219 4.15 -1.14 -5.00
CA TYR A 219 4.99 -1.32 -3.81
C TYR A 219 5.45 -0.01 -3.15
N TYR A 220 5.13 1.16 -3.70
CA TYR A 220 5.61 2.43 -3.16
C TYR A 220 4.59 3.11 -2.26
N GLU A 221 4.84 3.09 -0.96
CA GLU A 221 4.16 3.97 0.00
C GLU A 221 4.58 5.43 -0.27
N GLY A 222 3.65 6.37 -0.11
CA GLY A 222 3.94 7.79 -0.26
C GLY A 222 5.00 8.28 0.72
N VAL A 223 5.59 9.44 0.48
CA VAL A 223 6.60 10.01 1.38
C VAL A 223 5.91 10.41 2.68
N PRO A 224 6.27 9.81 3.83
CA PRO A 224 5.57 10.05 5.08
C PRO A 224 5.56 11.53 5.48
N GLY A 225 4.39 12.03 5.90
CA GLY A 225 4.21 13.40 6.37
C GLY A 225 3.93 14.44 5.28
N TRP A 226 3.86 14.03 4.01
CA TRP A 226 3.53 14.90 2.88
C TRP A 226 2.11 14.71 2.35
N GLU A 227 1.31 13.81 2.93
CA GLU A 227 0.00 13.36 2.46
C GLU A 227 -1.05 14.47 2.49
N HIS A 228 -0.88 15.46 3.37
CA HIS A 228 -1.84 16.56 3.57
C HIS A 228 -1.27 17.95 3.23
N VAL A 229 0.02 18.02 2.88
CA VAL A 229 0.66 19.29 2.47
C VAL A 229 0.14 19.69 1.10
N GLY A 230 -0.22 20.95 0.86
CA GLY A 230 -0.80 21.34 -0.43
C GLY A 230 0.18 21.33 -1.59
N ASP A 231 -0.29 21.06 -2.81
CA ASP A 231 0.56 20.78 -3.98
C ASP A 231 1.59 21.88 -4.26
N ARG A 232 1.18 23.15 -4.08
CA ARG A 232 2.06 24.30 -4.28
C ARG A 232 3.24 24.31 -3.29
N GLU A 233 2.99 23.92 -2.05
CA GLU A 233 4.02 23.85 -1.02
C GLU A 233 4.95 22.65 -1.26
N VAL A 234 4.40 21.48 -1.58
CA VAL A 234 5.19 20.30 -1.97
C VAL A 234 6.11 20.61 -3.14
N LEU A 235 5.60 21.25 -4.20
CA LEU A 235 6.39 21.67 -5.36
C LEU A 235 7.44 22.72 -5.01
N ALA A 236 7.12 23.68 -4.14
CA ALA A 236 8.09 24.69 -3.70
C ALA A 236 9.25 24.05 -2.93
N GLN A 237 8.95 23.12 -2.03
CA GLN A 237 9.97 22.38 -1.25
C GLN A 237 10.80 21.48 -2.17
N GLY A 238 10.17 20.76 -3.10
CA GLY A 238 10.86 19.94 -4.09
C GLY A 238 11.82 20.75 -4.97
N ARG A 239 11.40 21.94 -5.43
CA ARG A 239 12.27 22.84 -6.20
C ARG A 239 13.45 23.36 -5.39
N GLN A 240 13.22 23.75 -4.12
CA GLN A 240 14.32 24.15 -3.23
C GLN A 240 15.35 23.04 -3.02
N LEU A 241 14.89 21.80 -2.90
CA LEU A 241 15.77 20.63 -2.77
C LEU A 241 16.48 20.32 -4.09
N CYS A 242 15.80 20.46 -5.23
CA CYS A 242 16.42 20.34 -6.57
C CYS A 242 17.56 21.35 -6.75
N ASP A 243 17.35 22.64 -6.41
CA ASP A 243 18.39 23.67 -6.48
C ASP A 243 19.61 23.30 -5.61
N LEU A 244 19.37 22.64 -4.46
CA LEU A 244 20.44 22.16 -3.59
C LEU A 244 21.17 20.96 -4.19
N ALA A 245 20.44 19.96 -4.70
CA ALA A 245 21.03 18.80 -5.36
C ALA A 245 21.83 19.18 -6.61
N GLU A 246 21.36 20.15 -7.40
CA GLU A 246 22.06 20.65 -8.58
C GLU A 246 23.42 21.28 -8.24
N ARG A 247 23.54 22.01 -7.13
CA ARG A 247 24.84 22.51 -6.63
C ARG A 247 25.83 21.39 -6.29
N HIS A 248 25.33 20.19 -6.07
CA HIS A 248 26.11 18.97 -5.82
C HIS A 248 26.10 18.02 -7.03
N GLY A 249 25.87 18.54 -8.24
CA GLY A 249 25.93 17.78 -9.48
C GLY A 249 24.79 16.76 -9.66
N GLY A 250 23.64 17.00 -9.01
CA GLY A 250 22.50 16.09 -9.00
C GLY A 250 22.60 14.96 -7.97
N ASN A 251 23.63 14.96 -7.10
CA ASN A 251 23.79 13.94 -6.07
C ASN A 251 22.83 14.19 -4.89
N VAL A 252 21.80 13.35 -4.79
CA VAL A 252 20.82 13.39 -3.69
C VAL A 252 21.36 12.86 -2.36
N ASN A 253 22.45 12.08 -2.38
CA ASN A 253 23.14 11.56 -1.20
C ASN A 253 24.26 12.50 -0.73
N ALA A 254 24.34 13.72 -1.26
CA ALA A 254 25.25 14.71 -0.73
C ALA A 254 24.80 15.09 0.68
N GLN A 255 25.74 15.15 1.64
CA GLN A 255 25.44 15.46 3.05
C GLN A 255 24.58 16.73 3.22
N ALA A 256 24.75 17.73 2.36
CA ALA A 256 23.92 18.94 2.40
C ALA A 256 22.45 18.68 2.04
N VAL A 257 22.19 17.77 1.08
CA VAL A 257 20.84 17.37 0.64
C VAL A 257 20.18 16.48 1.70
N GLU A 258 20.91 15.50 2.24
CA GLU A 258 20.40 14.59 3.28
C GLU A 258 20.01 15.31 4.57
N ASN A 259 20.72 16.39 4.93
CA ASN A 259 20.42 17.18 6.12
C ASN A 259 19.38 18.29 5.88
N ALA A 260 18.83 18.41 4.67
CA ALA A 260 17.79 19.38 4.39
C ALA A 260 16.48 19.00 5.11
N PRO A 261 15.70 19.97 5.62
CA PRO A 261 14.40 19.69 6.26
C PRO A 261 13.43 18.86 5.40
N GLN A 262 13.55 18.99 4.09
CA GLN A 262 12.74 18.32 3.09
C GLN A 262 13.45 17.13 2.43
N ALA A 263 14.52 16.60 3.01
CA ALA A 263 15.33 15.51 2.46
C ALA A 263 14.50 14.26 2.10
N SER A 264 13.37 14.02 2.77
CA SER A 264 12.46 12.91 2.45
C SER A 264 11.86 13.00 1.04
N LEU A 265 11.88 14.16 0.38
CA LEU A 265 11.46 14.32 -1.02
C LEU A 265 12.54 13.90 -2.04
N ALA A 266 13.76 13.59 -1.60
CA ALA A 266 14.92 13.37 -2.47
C ALA A 266 14.69 12.30 -3.53
N GLU A 267 14.06 11.17 -3.17
CA GLU A 267 13.77 10.06 -4.09
C GLU A 267 12.81 10.46 -5.22
N ALA A 268 11.91 11.41 -4.98
CA ALA A 268 10.96 11.89 -5.98
C ALA A 268 11.58 12.95 -6.92
N LEU A 269 12.73 13.54 -6.57
CA LEU A 269 13.34 14.61 -7.35
C LEU A 269 13.73 14.21 -8.77
N VAL A 270 13.91 12.92 -9.07
CA VAL A 270 14.17 12.43 -10.43
C VAL A 270 13.15 12.95 -11.45
N PHE A 271 11.89 13.14 -11.04
CA PHE A 271 10.83 13.65 -11.92
C PHE A 271 10.87 15.17 -12.09
N LEU A 272 11.29 15.89 -11.05
CA LEU A 272 11.26 17.35 -11.02
C LEU A 272 12.58 17.99 -11.49
N CYS A 273 13.70 17.29 -11.33
CA CYS A 273 15.05 17.84 -11.39
C CYS A 273 15.90 17.12 -12.46
N PRO A 274 16.12 17.73 -13.63
CA PRO A 274 16.90 17.11 -14.71
C PRO A 274 18.32 16.71 -14.32
N ALA A 275 18.98 17.50 -13.46
CA ALA A 275 20.32 17.20 -12.97
C ALA A 275 20.37 15.90 -12.14
N VAL A 276 19.35 15.67 -11.29
CA VAL A 276 19.22 14.44 -10.49
C VAL A 276 18.98 13.24 -11.41
N ALA A 277 18.08 13.37 -12.38
CA ALA A 277 17.82 12.30 -13.35
C ALA A 277 19.07 11.92 -14.15
N GLN A 278 19.88 12.90 -14.56
CA GLN A 278 21.14 12.65 -15.26
C GLN A 278 22.18 11.99 -14.36
N ALA A 279 22.30 12.43 -13.10
CA ALA A 279 23.22 11.86 -12.13
C ALA A 279 22.86 10.40 -11.80
N GLN A 280 21.58 10.12 -11.59
CA GLN A 280 21.08 8.76 -11.36
C GLN A 280 21.33 7.85 -12.57
N ALA A 281 20.99 8.30 -13.78
CA ALA A 281 21.26 7.52 -14.99
C ALA A 281 22.76 7.29 -15.23
N ALA A 282 23.63 8.21 -14.78
CA ALA A 282 25.08 8.02 -14.87
C ALA A 282 25.62 7.05 -13.81
N GLU A 283 25.05 7.04 -12.60
CA GLU A 283 25.34 6.03 -11.57
C GLU A 283 24.86 4.64 -12.02
N GLU A 284 23.63 4.51 -12.50
CA GLU A 284 23.07 3.25 -13.03
C GLU A 284 23.95 2.69 -14.15
N ARG A 285 24.42 3.53 -15.08
CA ARG A 285 25.40 3.12 -16.11
C ARG A 285 26.71 2.64 -15.51
N ARG A 286 27.26 3.36 -14.52
CA ARG A 286 28.50 2.94 -13.84
C ARG A 286 28.33 1.62 -13.10
N GLN A 287 27.19 1.41 -12.45
CA GLN A 287 26.86 0.16 -11.77
C GLN A 287 26.68 -0.97 -12.79
N ALA A 288 26.00 -0.73 -13.91
CA ALA A 288 25.88 -1.69 -15.00
C ALA A 288 27.26 -2.07 -15.57
N ASP A 289 28.10 -1.09 -15.91
CA ASP A 289 29.46 -1.32 -16.41
C ASP A 289 30.32 -2.10 -15.38
N ALA A 290 30.18 -1.79 -14.09
CA ALA A 290 30.88 -2.49 -13.02
C ALA A 290 30.39 -3.93 -12.84
N ASN A 291 29.08 -4.16 -12.94
CA ASN A 291 28.47 -5.49 -12.89
C ASN A 291 28.88 -6.32 -14.11
N ASP A 292 28.88 -5.74 -15.31
CA ASP A 292 29.34 -6.40 -16.54
C ASP A 292 30.83 -6.76 -16.44
N ALA A 293 31.66 -5.85 -15.93
CA ALA A 293 33.08 -6.12 -15.69
C ALA A 293 33.30 -7.21 -14.63
N TYR A 294 32.48 -7.22 -13.58
CA TYR A 294 32.47 -8.27 -12.55
C TYR A 294 32.15 -9.63 -13.17
N GLN A 295 31.04 -9.75 -13.92
CA GLN A 295 30.65 -11.02 -14.56
C GLN A 295 31.70 -11.49 -15.56
N ALA A 296 32.21 -10.58 -16.41
CA ALA A 296 33.27 -10.91 -17.36
C ALA A 296 34.55 -11.43 -16.67
N ARG A 297 34.89 -10.91 -15.48
CA ARG A 297 36.03 -11.40 -14.69
C ARG A 297 35.82 -12.86 -14.27
N HIS A 298 34.63 -13.18 -13.74
CA HIS A 298 34.28 -14.54 -13.31
C HIS A 298 34.21 -15.52 -14.50
N ASP A 299 33.62 -15.10 -15.62
CA ASP A 299 33.58 -15.89 -16.86
C ASP A 299 34.97 -16.20 -17.39
N ASN A 300 35.86 -15.20 -17.41
CA ASN A 300 37.24 -15.39 -17.84
C ASN A 300 37.99 -16.35 -16.91
N ALA A 301 37.77 -16.26 -15.60
CA ALA A 301 38.35 -17.18 -14.63
C ALA A 301 37.86 -18.62 -14.84
N CYS A 302 36.56 -18.80 -15.11
CA CYS A 302 36.00 -20.11 -15.45
C CYS A 302 36.51 -20.66 -16.79
N ALA A 303 36.65 -19.80 -17.79
CA ALA A 303 37.18 -20.16 -19.11
C ALA A 303 38.67 -20.52 -19.08
N ALA A 304 39.44 -19.95 -18.15
CA ALA A 304 40.87 -20.23 -17.98
C ALA A 304 41.13 -21.64 -17.41
N HIS A 305 40.15 -22.25 -16.74
CA HIS A 305 40.30 -23.61 -16.23
C HIS A 305 40.43 -24.64 -17.36
N PRO A 306 41.27 -25.68 -17.20
CA PRO A 306 41.33 -26.77 -18.15
C PRO A 306 39.95 -27.42 -18.31
N ARG A 307 39.45 -27.46 -19.56
CA ARG A 307 38.21 -28.16 -19.89
C ARG A 307 38.31 -29.63 -19.50
N HIS A 308 37.22 -30.16 -18.96
CA HIS A 308 37.12 -31.58 -18.67
C HIS A 308 37.30 -32.39 -19.97
N LYS A 309 38.02 -33.51 -19.88
CA LYS A 309 38.26 -34.43 -21.00
C LYS A 309 37.57 -35.76 -20.69
N PRO A 310 36.29 -35.93 -21.06
CA PRO A 310 35.52 -37.12 -20.76
C PRO A 310 36.19 -38.40 -21.20
N ARG A 311 36.16 -39.43 -20.35
CA ARG A 311 36.66 -40.78 -20.72
C ARG A 311 35.82 -41.48 -21.80
N ILE A 312 34.56 -41.05 -21.96
CA ILE A 312 33.68 -41.44 -23.06
C ILE A 312 33.02 -40.17 -23.60
N LYS A 313 32.66 -40.15 -24.89
CA LYS A 313 32.05 -38.95 -25.49
C LYS A 313 30.63 -38.71 -24.91
N PRO A 314 30.35 -37.54 -24.31
CA PRO A 314 29.00 -37.17 -23.93
C PRO A 314 28.17 -36.85 -25.17
N VAL A 315 26.85 -37.02 -25.07
CA VAL A 315 25.90 -36.58 -26.10
C VAL A 315 25.76 -35.06 -26.08
N ARG A 316 25.87 -34.46 -24.90
CA ARG A 316 25.85 -33.01 -24.69
C ARG A 316 26.87 -32.63 -23.62
N GLN A 317 27.62 -31.57 -23.85
CA GLN A 317 28.50 -30.95 -22.88
C GLN A 317 28.23 -29.45 -22.91
N GLN A 318 27.92 -28.88 -21.75
CA GLN A 318 27.63 -27.46 -21.57
C GLN A 318 28.51 -26.91 -20.45
N HIS A 319 28.87 -25.64 -20.56
CA HIS A 319 29.66 -24.93 -19.56
C HIS A 319 28.94 -23.64 -19.22
N ALA A 320 28.90 -23.30 -17.95
CA ALA A 320 28.38 -22.02 -17.48
C ALA A 320 29.15 -21.57 -16.23
N THR A 321 29.15 -20.26 -16.02
CA THR A 321 29.54 -19.63 -14.77
C THR A 321 28.24 -19.36 -14.01
N MET A 322 28.00 -20.08 -12.92
CA MET A 322 26.73 -19.97 -12.19
C MET A 322 26.91 -19.22 -10.87
N PHE A 323 26.04 -18.25 -10.61
CA PHE A 323 25.97 -17.43 -9.42
C PHE A 323 25.29 -18.18 -8.25
N THR A 324 25.98 -18.28 -7.12
CA THR A 324 25.58 -19.07 -5.95
C THR A 324 25.15 -18.16 -4.78
N GLU A 325 24.12 -17.33 -4.98
CA GLU A 325 23.63 -16.36 -3.97
C GLU A 325 23.18 -17.00 -2.65
N PHE A 326 22.71 -18.24 -2.72
CA PHE A 326 22.25 -19.00 -1.56
C PHE A 326 22.85 -20.39 -1.53
N TRP A 327 24.11 -20.56 -1.95
CA TRP A 327 24.81 -21.86 -1.92
C TRP A 327 24.32 -22.90 -2.91
N TYR A 328 23.13 -22.73 -3.51
CA TYR A 328 22.48 -23.73 -4.34
C TYR A 328 22.50 -23.40 -5.83
N ILE A 329 22.66 -24.45 -6.63
CA ILE A 329 22.23 -24.54 -8.02
C ILE A 329 21.05 -25.49 -8.02
N GLN A 330 19.90 -25.02 -8.51
CA GLN A 330 18.69 -25.81 -8.50
C GLN A 330 18.44 -26.41 -9.88
N GLY A 331 17.79 -27.56 -9.91
CA GLY A 331 17.39 -28.23 -11.13
C GLY A 331 15.91 -28.54 -11.11
N TRP A 332 15.19 -28.09 -12.14
CA TRP A 332 13.75 -28.25 -12.21
C TRP A 332 13.30 -28.75 -13.58
N GLU A 333 12.15 -29.40 -13.58
CA GLU A 333 11.34 -29.65 -14.76
C GLU A 333 10.03 -28.88 -14.66
N ASN A 334 9.49 -28.49 -15.80
CA ASN A 334 8.26 -27.68 -15.86
C ASN A 334 7.12 -28.35 -15.09
N GLY A 335 6.54 -27.65 -14.12
CA GLY A 335 5.45 -28.13 -13.27
C GLY A 335 5.91 -28.91 -12.03
N PHE A 336 7.22 -28.94 -11.76
CA PHE A 336 7.81 -29.54 -10.56
C PHE A 336 8.59 -28.51 -9.72
N GLU A 337 8.43 -27.22 -10.00
CA GLU A 337 9.02 -26.14 -9.22
C GLU A 337 8.45 -26.12 -7.79
N GLY A 338 9.29 -25.92 -6.77
CA GLY A 338 8.82 -25.91 -5.39
C GLY A 338 9.94 -26.02 -4.36
N THR A 339 9.71 -26.81 -3.32
CA THR A 339 10.66 -27.03 -2.23
C THR A 339 11.89 -27.77 -2.74
N ALA A 340 13.07 -27.18 -2.54
CA ALA A 340 14.34 -27.80 -2.90
C ALA A 340 14.54 -29.11 -2.12
N PRO A 341 14.87 -30.24 -2.78
CA PRO A 341 15.14 -31.49 -2.07
C PRO A 341 16.36 -31.37 -1.16
N ASP A 342 16.30 -32.05 -0.02
CA ASP A 342 17.39 -32.08 0.96
C ASP A 342 18.66 -32.71 0.34
N PRO A 343 19.80 -32.03 0.41
CA PRO A 343 21.05 -32.54 -0.14
C PRO A 343 21.61 -33.68 0.71
N VAL A 344 22.08 -34.73 0.04
CA VAL A 344 22.83 -35.80 0.67
C VAL A 344 24.25 -35.30 0.89
N ARG A 345 24.72 -35.35 2.16
CA ARG A 345 26.05 -34.87 2.57
C ARG A 345 26.33 -33.45 2.08
N ASP A 346 25.29 -32.60 2.13
CA ASP A 346 25.41 -31.18 1.79
C ASP A 346 26.01 -30.94 0.40
N LEU A 347 25.78 -31.83 -0.58
CA LEU A 347 26.23 -31.66 -1.96
C LEU A 347 25.11 -31.79 -2.98
N VAL A 348 24.35 -32.89 -2.99
CA VAL A 348 23.31 -33.09 -4.00
C VAL A 348 22.10 -33.82 -3.44
N GLY A 349 20.92 -33.26 -3.70
CA GLY A 349 19.61 -33.80 -3.34
C GLY A 349 18.75 -33.97 -4.59
N SER A 350 17.85 -34.94 -4.57
CA SER A 350 17.01 -35.24 -5.72
C SER A 350 15.63 -35.74 -5.30
N GLU A 351 14.62 -35.23 -5.97
CA GLU A 351 13.25 -35.70 -5.92
C GLU A 351 12.71 -35.84 -7.36
N ARG A 352 11.46 -36.27 -7.49
CA ARG A 352 10.80 -36.38 -8.80
C ARG A 352 10.73 -35.01 -9.47
N GLY A 353 11.43 -34.83 -10.60
CA GLY A 353 11.46 -33.58 -11.35
C GLY A 353 12.30 -32.47 -10.73
N ALA A 354 12.89 -32.69 -9.55
CA ALA A 354 13.62 -31.68 -8.78
C ALA A 354 15.03 -32.14 -8.38
N LEU A 355 15.99 -31.24 -8.43
CA LEU A 355 17.39 -31.49 -8.07
C LEU A 355 17.92 -30.27 -7.32
N THR A 356 18.72 -30.50 -6.29
CA THR A 356 19.43 -29.45 -5.57
C THR A 356 20.90 -29.79 -5.57
N ILE A 357 21.76 -28.81 -5.86
CA ILE A 357 23.20 -28.95 -5.76
C ILE A 357 23.71 -27.84 -4.86
N TRP A 358 24.30 -28.17 -3.73
CA TRP A 358 24.97 -27.21 -2.86
C TRP A 358 26.42 -27.02 -3.35
N ALA A 359 26.70 -25.89 -3.98
CA ALA A 359 27.97 -25.62 -4.65
C ALA A 359 29.04 -25.04 -3.71
N ALA A 360 28.69 -24.08 -2.85
CA ALA A 360 29.62 -23.30 -2.03
C ALA A 360 28.93 -22.75 -0.78
N ASP A 361 29.69 -22.31 0.23
CA ASP A 361 29.16 -21.71 1.47
C ASP A 361 29.33 -20.17 1.53
N GLU A 362 29.81 -19.54 0.45
CA GLU A 362 29.88 -18.06 0.31
C GLU A 362 29.48 -17.54 -1.10
N VAL A 363 28.99 -16.28 -1.15
CA VAL A 363 28.34 -15.70 -2.34
C VAL A 363 29.39 -15.54 -3.43
N GLY A 364 29.15 -16.09 -4.61
CA GLY A 364 30.11 -16.03 -5.69
C GLY A 364 29.68 -16.82 -6.92
N ASN A 365 30.65 -17.24 -7.72
CA ASN A 365 30.42 -17.95 -8.97
C ASN A 365 31.12 -19.32 -8.97
N ALA A 366 30.39 -20.36 -9.37
CA ALA A 366 30.90 -21.70 -9.60
C ALA A 366 31.10 -21.97 -11.10
N CYS A 367 32.25 -22.54 -11.45
CA CYS A 367 32.52 -22.96 -12.82
C CYS A 367 31.93 -24.36 -13.04
N LEU A 368 30.84 -24.42 -13.80
CA LEU A 368 30.08 -25.64 -14.00
C LEU A 368 30.34 -26.26 -15.37
N THR A 369 30.53 -27.58 -15.39
CA THR A 369 30.50 -28.40 -16.60
C THR A 369 29.42 -29.46 -16.46
N ALA A 370 28.41 -29.42 -17.32
CA ALA A 370 27.32 -30.38 -17.34
C ALA A 370 27.45 -31.31 -18.55
N GLU A 371 27.34 -32.60 -18.31
CA GLU A 371 27.54 -33.64 -19.32
C GLU A 371 26.41 -34.65 -19.30
N SER A 372 25.81 -34.88 -20.47
CA SER A 372 24.75 -35.86 -20.65
C SER A 372 25.26 -37.07 -21.42
N TYR A 373 24.96 -38.27 -20.93
CA TYR A 373 25.39 -39.52 -21.55
C TYR A 373 24.21 -40.45 -21.84
N THR A 374 24.40 -41.37 -22.79
CA THR A 374 23.42 -42.45 -23.09
C THR A 374 23.65 -43.72 -22.30
N ARG A 375 24.77 -43.78 -21.57
CA ARG A 375 25.20 -44.89 -20.69
C ARG A 375 26.06 -44.35 -19.55
N ARG A 376 26.22 -45.13 -18.48
CA ARG A 376 27.02 -44.76 -17.31
C ARG A 376 28.47 -44.44 -17.69
N PRO A 377 28.98 -43.23 -17.40
CA PRO A 377 30.39 -42.89 -17.59
C PRO A 377 31.26 -43.54 -16.51
N PRO A 378 32.54 -43.84 -16.81
CA PRO A 378 33.50 -44.31 -15.80
C PRO A 378 33.60 -43.33 -14.62
N LEU A 379 33.91 -43.84 -13.42
CA LEU A 379 34.16 -43.00 -12.25
C LEU A 379 35.49 -42.25 -12.38
N GLU A 380 35.49 -40.97 -12.04
CA GLU A 380 36.65 -40.09 -12.08
C GLU A 380 36.87 -39.44 -10.71
N THR A 381 37.77 -40.00 -9.89
CA THR A 381 38.00 -39.51 -8.52
C THR A 381 39.17 -38.54 -8.38
N LYS A 382 40.09 -38.54 -9.35
CA LYS A 382 41.35 -37.80 -9.24
C LYS A 382 41.10 -36.29 -9.35
N GLY A 383 41.50 -35.55 -8.32
CA GLY A 383 41.45 -34.08 -8.31
C GLY A 383 40.08 -33.49 -7.94
N TRP A 384 39.14 -34.33 -7.51
CA TRP A 384 37.85 -33.93 -6.93
C TRP A 384 37.87 -34.14 -5.42
N GLU A 385 37.19 -33.27 -4.68
CA GLU A 385 37.12 -33.29 -3.22
C GLU A 385 35.93 -34.10 -2.75
N GLU A 386 34.77 -33.90 -3.37
CA GLU A 386 33.52 -34.60 -3.05
C GLU A 386 32.90 -35.17 -4.31
N ILE A 387 32.35 -36.38 -4.21
CA ILE A 387 31.69 -37.03 -5.35
C ILE A 387 30.50 -37.85 -4.87
N ILE A 388 29.31 -37.42 -5.28
CA ILE A 388 28.06 -38.08 -4.90
C ILE A 388 27.22 -38.33 -6.15
N GLU A 389 26.59 -39.49 -6.19
CA GLU A 389 25.68 -39.89 -7.25
C GLU A 389 24.31 -40.22 -6.66
N VAL A 390 23.28 -39.50 -7.12
CA VAL A 390 21.88 -39.68 -6.70
C VAL A 390 21.02 -40.23 -7.84
N GLY A 391 19.90 -40.83 -7.49
CA GLY A 391 18.86 -41.22 -8.45
C GLY A 391 17.95 -40.04 -8.76
N TYR A 392 17.66 -39.79 -10.02
CA TYR A 392 16.79 -38.69 -10.44
C TYR A 392 15.68 -39.22 -11.35
N GLU A 393 14.43 -39.02 -10.96
CA GLU A 393 13.28 -39.30 -11.82
C GLU A 393 12.94 -38.04 -12.62
N SER A 394 12.96 -38.15 -13.95
CA SER A 394 12.69 -37.09 -14.92
C SER A 394 11.30 -37.30 -15.55
N PRO A 395 10.24 -36.63 -15.08
CA PRO A 395 8.88 -36.87 -15.59
C PRO A 395 8.65 -36.37 -17.02
N THR A 396 9.32 -35.29 -17.40
CA THR A 396 9.15 -34.58 -18.68
C THR A 396 10.36 -34.72 -19.60
N GLY A 397 11.53 -35.09 -19.08
CA GLY A 397 12.74 -35.17 -19.90
C GLY A 397 13.36 -33.81 -20.21
N THR A 398 13.11 -32.79 -19.38
CA THR A 398 13.57 -31.42 -19.63
C THR A 398 14.35 -30.80 -18.47
N LEU A 399 15.01 -31.62 -17.63
CA LEU A 399 15.84 -31.14 -16.52
C LEU A 399 16.69 -29.95 -16.95
N THR A 400 16.47 -28.84 -16.25
CA THR A 400 17.17 -27.57 -16.44
C THR A 400 17.79 -27.17 -15.12
N LEU A 401 19.10 -26.88 -15.12
CA LEU A 401 19.77 -26.27 -13.99
C LEU A 401 19.66 -24.76 -14.09
N VAL A 402 19.36 -24.09 -12.97
CA VAL A 402 19.19 -22.64 -12.86
C VAL A 402 19.92 -22.16 -11.60
N ASP A 403 20.56 -21.01 -11.70
CA ASP A 403 21.25 -20.35 -10.59
C ASP A 403 20.45 -19.16 -10.02
N GLY A 404 21.00 -18.44 -9.03
CA GLY A 404 20.34 -17.25 -8.46
C GLY A 404 20.29 -16.05 -9.41
N GLY A 405 21.18 -16.01 -10.41
CA GLY A 405 21.28 -14.93 -11.40
C GLY A 405 20.42 -15.14 -12.65
N GLY A 406 19.74 -16.28 -12.77
CA GLY A 406 18.92 -16.65 -13.92
C GLY A 406 19.66 -17.34 -15.07
N GLU A 407 20.97 -17.62 -14.92
CA GLU A 407 21.71 -18.43 -15.89
C GLU A 407 21.20 -19.86 -15.85
N SER A 408 21.06 -20.50 -17.02
CA SER A 408 20.45 -21.84 -17.08
C SER A 408 21.07 -22.79 -18.11
N ILE A 409 21.14 -24.06 -17.73
CA ILE A 409 21.61 -25.16 -18.57
C ILE A 409 20.47 -26.14 -18.79
N THR A 410 20.02 -26.31 -20.04
CA THR A 410 18.83 -27.09 -20.37
C THR A 410 19.13 -28.44 -21.03
N GLY A 411 18.13 -29.33 -20.97
CA GLY A 411 18.08 -30.60 -21.70
C GLY A 411 19.19 -31.59 -21.33
N LEU A 412 19.37 -31.77 -20.02
CA LEU A 412 20.39 -32.68 -19.49
C LEU A 412 20.01 -34.17 -19.57
N THR A 413 18.74 -34.48 -19.80
CA THR A 413 18.18 -35.83 -19.84
C THR A 413 18.13 -36.36 -21.28
N ALA A 414 19.24 -36.97 -21.72
CA ALA A 414 19.48 -37.33 -23.12
C ALA A 414 18.50 -38.33 -23.77
N LYS A 415 17.66 -39.03 -22.99
CA LYS A 415 16.68 -40.00 -23.49
C LYS A 415 15.22 -39.56 -23.28
N GLY A 416 14.98 -38.30 -22.91
CA GLY A 416 13.65 -37.81 -22.57
C GLY A 416 13.20 -38.28 -21.18
N PRO A 417 11.89 -38.40 -20.92
CA PRO A 417 11.37 -38.86 -19.63
C PRO A 417 11.94 -40.21 -19.19
N GLY A 418 12.18 -40.38 -17.89
CA GLY A 418 12.59 -41.65 -17.31
C GLY A 418 13.53 -41.51 -16.12
N SER A 419 14.16 -42.62 -15.76
CA SER A 419 15.09 -42.69 -14.63
C SER A 419 16.52 -42.39 -15.05
N TYR A 420 17.17 -41.51 -14.29
CA TYR A 420 18.54 -41.10 -14.46
C TYR A 420 19.33 -41.24 -13.16
N ARG A 421 20.65 -41.19 -13.31
CA ARG A 421 21.60 -40.92 -12.24
C ARG A 421 22.24 -39.58 -12.51
N VAL A 422 22.38 -38.79 -11.45
CA VAL A 422 23.11 -37.53 -11.48
C VAL A 422 24.33 -37.69 -10.58
N ARG A 423 25.52 -37.64 -11.17
CA ARG A 423 26.78 -37.64 -10.44
C ARG A 423 27.37 -36.24 -10.41
N VAL A 424 27.52 -35.69 -9.22
CA VAL A 424 28.12 -34.38 -8.99
C VAL A 424 29.52 -34.58 -8.43
N HIS A 425 30.50 -33.94 -9.05
CA HIS A 425 31.86 -33.82 -8.53
C HIS A 425 32.09 -32.36 -8.18
N LEU A 426 32.60 -32.12 -6.97
CA LEU A 426 32.89 -30.80 -6.46
C LEU A 426 34.34 -30.69 -6.03
N ARG A 427 34.91 -29.50 -6.23
CA ARG A 427 36.17 -29.08 -5.60
C ARG A 427 36.22 -27.58 -5.40
N GLY A 428 37.08 -27.15 -4.49
CA GLY A 428 37.35 -25.75 -4.19
C GLY A 428 36.35 -25.12 -3.23
N ARG A 429 35.46 -25.91 -2.59
CA ARG A 429 34.48 -25.39 -1.61
C ARG A 429 35.19 -24.78 -0.41
N ASP A 430 36.12 -25.53 0.18
CA ASP A 430 36.91 -25.11 1.34
C ASP A 430 37.77 -23.87 1.07
N LEU A 431 38.17 -23.64 -0.18
CA LEU A 431 38.97 -22.47 -0.54
C LEU A 431 38.19 -21.17 -0.38
N VAL A 432 36.87 -21.23 -0.57
CA VAL A 432 36.01 -20.06 -0.45
C VAL A 432 35.89 -19.63 1.01
N THR A 433 35.73 -20.59 1.94
CA THR A 433 35.56 -20.29 3.37
C THR A 433 36.87 -19.96 4.10
N GLN A 434 38.02 -20.32 3.53
CA GLN A 434 39.33 -20.13 4.15
C GLN A 434 40.04 -18.84 3.75
N ALA A 435 39.55 -18.12 2.75
CA ALA A 435 40.16 -16.90 2.23
C ALA A 435 39.16 -15.74 2.25
N ILE A 436 39.62 -14.54 2.64
CA ILE A 436 38.79 -13.33 2.64
C ILE A 436 38.37 -12.94 1.21
N ASP A 437 39.25 -13.19 0.24
CA ASP A 437 39.01 -12.97 -1.18
C ASP A 437 39.46 -14.23 -1.95
N PRO A 438 38.61 -15.28 -2.01
CA PRO A 438 38.95 -16.49 -2.73
C PRO A 438 39.11 -16.18 -4.23
N PRO A 439 40.02 -16.88 -4.94
CA PRO A 439 40.25 -16.62 -6.34
C PRO A 439 38.98 -16.90 -7.17
N ASP A 440 38.72 -16.04 -8.16
CA ASP A 440 37.58 -16.21 -9.06
C ASP A 440 37.58 -17.61 -9.69
N GLY A 441 36.42 -18.27 -9.69
CA GLY A 441 36.28 -19.63 -10.19
C GLY A 441 36.97 -20.70 -9.34
N ALA A 442 37.17 -20.45 -8.04
CA ALA A 442 37.67 -21.46 -7.09
C ALA A 442 36.80 -22.72 -7.08
N VAL A 443 35.48 -22.53 -7.03
CA VAL A 443 34.50 -23.61 -6.99
C VAL A 443 34.29 -24.17 -8.39
N ARG A 444 34.46 -25.48 -8.52
CA ARG A 444 34.30 -26.18 -9.80
C ARG A 444 33.37 -27.36 -9.64
N LEU A 445 32.42 -27.46 -10.55
CA LEU A 445 31.42 -28.53 -10.59
C LEU A 445 31.53 -29.31 -11.90
N LEU A 446 31.46 -30.63 -11.78
CA LEU A 446 31.24 -31.53 -12.91
C LEU A 446 30.00 -32.37 -12.64
N ILE A 447 28.94 -32.11 -13.39
CA ILE A 447 27.64 -32.76 -13.25
C ILE A 447 27.47 -33.70 -14.45
N MET A 448 27.35 -34.99 -14.17
CA MET A 448 27.12 -36.01 -15.18
C MET A 448 25.72 -36.59 -15.03
N VAL A 449 24.91 -36.50 -16.08
CA VAL A 449 23.55 -37.06 -16.14
C VAL A 449 23.52 -38.22 -17.11
N PHE A 450 23.06 -39.39 -16.66
CA PHE A 450 23.03 -40.59 -17.48
C PHE A 450 21.90 -41.55 -17.07
N PRO A 451 21.35 -42.37 -17.98
CA PRO A 451 20.28 -43.31 -17.65
C PRO A 451 20.70 -44.31 -16.56
N GLY A 452 19.81 -44.56 -15.61
CA GLY A 452 19.99 -45.55 -14.56
C GLY A 452 18.84 -45.52 -13.56
N GLU A 453 18.67 -46.60 -12.82
CA GLU A 453 17.59 -46.73 -11.84
C GLU A 453 17.72 -45.71 -10.69
N PRO A 454 16.62 -45.19 -10.15
CA PRO A 454 16.64 -44.27 -9.01
C PRO A 454 16.88 -45.07 -7.72
N THR A 455 18.10 -45.59 -7.57
CA THR A 455 18.54 -46.30 -6.36
C THR A 455 19.08 -45.32 -5.31
N GLU A 456 19.38 -45.84 -4.11
CA GLU A 456 19.99 -45.06 -3.04
C GLU A 456 21.21 -44.22 -3.50
N PRO A 457 21.46 -43.07 -2.85
CA PRO A 457 22.65 -42.26 -3.09
C PRO A 457 23.93 -43.09 -2.91
N ILE A 458 24.91 -42.87 -3.79
CA ILE A 458 26.25 -43.46 -3.68
C ILE A 458 27.24 -42.34 -3.38
N ILE A 459 27.92 -42.42 -2.25
CA ILE A 459 28.99 -41.51 -1.86
C ILE A 459 30.32 -42.17 -2.22
N TYR A 460 31.07 -41.54 -3.12
CA TYR A 460 32.38 -42.03 -3.55
C TYR A 460 33.54 -41.37 -2.79
N LYS A 461 33.34 -40.12 -2.38
CA LYS A 461 34.30 -39.35 -1.62
C LYS A 461 33.59 -38.33 -0.75
#